data_AF-K3X5E2-F1
#
_entry.id   AF-K3X5E2-F1
#
_cell.length_a   1.000
_cell.length_b   1.000
_cell.length_c   1.000
_cell.angle_alpha   90.00
_cell.angle_beta   90.00
_cell.angle_gamma   90.00
#
_symmetry.space_group_name_H-M   'P 1'
#
loop_
_entity.id
_entity.type
_entity.pdbx_description
1 polymer ?
#
loop_
_entity_poly.entity_id
_entity_poly.type
_entity_poly.pdbx_seq_one_letter_code
_entity_poly.pdbx_strand_id
1 'polypeptide(L)'
;MVNIRTLAAALFVLTFATSAADAAMPTGTWPTSKGTVKFDKPYVVKPGKPFDGGMKTYERSNVQCSGQAEGALVRSFSSSQVPS
;
A
#
# COMPACT_ATOMS: atom_id res chain seq x y z
N MET A 1 43.92 22.24 15.33
CA MET A 1 42.82 22.86 16.10
C MET A 1 41.64 23.03 15.16
N VAL A 2 40.63 22.15 15.26
CA VAL A 2 39.46 22.16 14.37
C VAL A 2 38.43 23.12 14.96
N ASN A 3 38.02 24.10 14.15
CA ASN A 3 37.23 25.25 14.58
C ASN A 3 35.76 24.85 14.80
N ILE A 4 35.33 24.81 16.07
CA ILE A 4 34.03 24.31 16.57
C ILE A 4 32.78 24.97 15.94
N ARG A 5 32.93 26.03 15.14
CA ARG A 5 31.82 26.83 14.60
C ARG A 5 31.13 26.22 13.36
N THR A 6 31.63 25.12 12.82
CA THR A 6 31.02 24.42 11.66
C THR A 6 30.15 23.21 12.06
N LEU A 7 29.97 22.93 13.35
CA LEU A 7 29.21 21.77 13.85
C LEU A 7 27.68 21.96 13.90
N ALA A 8 27.14 23.09 13.45
CA ALA A 8 25.70 23.36 13.47
C ALA A 8 24.92 22.78 12.27
N ALA A 9 25.57 21.96 11.43
CA ALA A 9 24.96 21.37 10.23
C ALA A 9 25.15 19.86 10.16
N ALA A 10 24.90 19.12 11.25
CA ALA A 10 24.95 17.67 11.21
C ALA A 10 24.15 17.01 12.33
N LEU A 11 22.87 17.35 12.47
CA LEU A 11 21.93 16.51 13.23
C LEU A 11 20.62 16.40 12.45
N PHE A 12 20.72 15.90 11.21
CA PHE A 12 19.58 15.27 10.55
C PHE A 12 19.30 13.97 11.30
N VAL A 13 18.44 14.05 12.31
CA VAL A 13 18.01 12.89 13.10
C VAL A 13 17.33 11.90 12.16
N LEU A 14 18.00 10.77 11.99
CA LEU A 14 17.65 9.68 11.11
C LEU A 14 16.63 8.76 11.82
N THR A 15 15.41 8.74 11.27
CA THR A 15 14.45 7.60 11.25
C THR A 15 13.86 7.17 12.61
N PHE A 16 12.63 6.65 12.73
CA PHE A 16 12.07 5.49 12.04
C PHE A 16 10.59 5.70 11.67
N ALA A 17 10.26 5.48 10.39
CA ALA A 17 8.89 5.27 9.98
C ALA A 17 8.47 3.88 10.48
N THR A 18 7.57 3.82 11.47
CA THR A 18 6.91 2.58 11.85
C THR A 18 5.97 2.20 10.72
N SER A 19 6.40 1.32 9.82
CA SER A 19 5.49 0.62 8.93
C SER A 19 4.56 -0.21 9.79
N ALA A 20 3.25 0.08 9.75
CA ALA A 20 2.22 -0.77 10.33
C ALA A 20 2.14 -2.07 9.50
N ALA A 21 3.15 -2.92 9.64
CA ALA A 21 3.01 -4.32 9.28
C ALA A 21 2.06 -4.94 10.30
N ASP A 22 1.16 -5.80 9.81
CA ASP A 22 0.44 -6.80 10.59
C ASP A 22 -0.37 -6.35 11.82
N ALA A 23 -1.27 -5.39 11.67
CA ALA A 23 -2.43 -5.42 12.57
C ALA A 23 -3.19 -6.73 12.30
N ALA A 24 -3.17 -7.66 13.26
CA ALA A 24 -3.86 -8.93 13.15
C ALA A 24 -5.34 -8.68 12.81
N MET A 25 -5.81 -9.28 11.72
CA MET A 25 -7.21 -9.17 11.34
C MET A 25 -8.06 -9.67 12.51
N PRO A 26 -9.11 -8.93 12.91
CA PRO A 26 -9.93 -9.32 14.05
C PRO A 26 -10.47 -10.74 13.82
N THR A 27 -10.33 -11.57 14.85
CA THR A 27 -10.83 -12.95 14.87
C THR A 27 -12.35 -12.95 15.06
N GLY A 28 -13.06 -12.43 14.08
CA GLY A 28 -14.51 -12.46 13.98
C GLY A 28 -14.94 -13.18 12.69
N THR A 29 -16.15 -13.72 12.68
CA THR A 29 -16.74 -14.23 11.45
C THR A 29 -16.98 -13.06 10.51
N TRP A 30 -16.22 -13.00 9.42
CA TRP A 30 -16.48 -12.05 8.34
C TRP A 30 -17.87 -12.30 7.77
N PRO A 31 -18.67 -11.25 7.52
CA PRO A 31 -19.98 -11.42 6.91
C PRO A 31 -19.83 -12.06 5.53
N THR A 32 -20.63 -13.09 5.25
CA THR A 32 -20.66 -13.76 3.96
C THR A 32 -21.02 -12.76 2.86
N SER A 33 -20.18 -12.71 1.81
CA SER A 33 -20.43 -11.90 0.61
C SER A 33 -21.80 -12.22 0.00
N LYS A 34 -22.53 -11.18 -0.43
CA LYS A 34 -23.86 -11.27 -1.07
C LYS A 34 -23.78 -11.51 -2.57
N GLY A 35 -22.59 -11.82 -3.10
CA GLY A 35 -22.35 -12.18 -4.50
C GLY A 35 -21.16 -11.43 -5.10
N THR A 36 -20.84 -11.77 -6.35
CA THR A 36 -19.73 -11.17 -7.10
C THR A 36 -20.24 -10.40 -8.32
N VAL A 37 -19.72 -9.19 -8.52
CA VAL A 37 -19.99 -8.33 -9.67
C VAL A 37 -18.69 -8.14 -10.45
N LYS A 38 -18.72 -8.48 -11.75
CA LYS A 38 -17.58 -8.28 -12.65
C LYS A 38 -17.82 -7.07 -13.54
N PHE A 39 -16.86 -6.17 -13.56
CA PHE A 39 -16.90 -5.00 -14.43
C PHE A 39 -15.89 -5.14 -15.58
N ASP A 40 -16.37 -4.93 -16.80
CA ASP A 40 -15.53 -4.91 -18.01
C ASP A 40 -14.83 -3.55 -18.20
N LYS A 41 -15.29 -2.51 -17.49
CA LYS A 41 -14.72 -1.15 -17.51
C LYS A 41 -14.79 -0.51 -16.13
N PRO A 42 -13.97 0.51 -15.83
CA PRO A 42 -14.05 1.22 -14.57
C PRO A 42 -15.47 1.73 -14.28
N TYR A 43 -15.98 1.43 -13.10
CA TYR A 43 -17.26 1.95 -12.62
C TYR A 43 -17.02 3.27 -11.89
N VAL A 44 -17.59 4.36 -12.42
CA VAL A 44 -17.46 5.70 -11.84
C VAL A 44 -18.69 6.02 -11.00
N VAL A 45 -18.49 6.21 -9.70
CA VAL A 45 -19.55 6.64 -8.77
C VAL A 45 -19.83 8.13 -9.01
N LYS A 46 -21.10 8.48 -9.20
CA LYS A 46 -21.51 9.87 -9.45
C LYS A 46 -21.42 10.70 -8.16
N PRO A 47 -21.08 12.00 -8.25
CA PRO A 47 -21.11 12.88 -7.10
C PRO A 47 -22.53 12.97 -6.51
N GLY A 48 -22.62 13.09 -5.18
CA GLY A 48 -23.89 13.19 -4.46
C GLY A 48 -24.72 11.90 -4.40
N LYS A 49 -24.12 10.74 -4.73
CA LYS A 49 -24.69 9.42 -4.48
C LYS A 49 -23.66 8.53 -3.79
N PRO A 50 -23.84 8.18 -2.50
CA PRO A 50 -22.94 7.25 -1.84
C PRO A 50 -23.04 5.89 -2.53
N PHE A 51 -21.90 5.22 -2.68
CA PHE A 51 -21.86 3.86 -3.18
C PHE A 51 -21.96 2.89 -2.01
N ASP A 52 -23.13 2.26 -1.88
CA ASP A 52 -23.34 1.15 -0.93
C ASP A 52 -22.98 -0.16 -1.64
N GLY A 53 -21.76 -0.65 -1.41
CA GLY A 53 -21.25 -1.87 -2.01
C GLY A 53 -22.04 -3.14 -1.64
N GLY A 54 -23.02 -3.04 -0.73
CA GLY A 54 -24.00 -4.10 -0.47
C GLY A 54 -23.38 -5.44 -0.10
N MET A 55 -22.20 -5.42 0.51
CA MET A 55 -21.37 -6.60 0.82
C MET A 55 -21.13 -7.53 -0.38
N LYS A 56 -21.00 -6.98 -1.59
CA LYS A 56 -20.63 -7.75 -2.77
C LYS A 56 -19.13 -7.67 -3.03
N THR A 57 -18.60 -8.71 -3.65
CA THR A 57 -17.25 -8.74 -4.19
C THR A 57 -17.27 -8.07 -5.57
N TYR A 58 -16.36 -7.13 -5.83
CA TYR A 58 -16.25 -6.45 -7.11
C TYR A 58 -14.90 -6.75 -7.76
N GLU A 59 -14.93 -7.18 -9.01
CA GLU A 59 -13.75 -7.62 -9.75
C GLU A 59 -13.71 -6.96 -11.13
N ARG A 60 -12.51 -6.84 -11.70
CA ARG A 60 -12.33 -6.49 -13.11
C ARG A 60 -12.05 -7.73 -13.93
N SER A 61 -12.89 -7.99 -14.92
CA SER A 61 -12.79 -9.17 -15.80
C SER A 61 -11.61 -9.09 -16.77
N ASN A 62 -11.13 -7.88 -17.05
CA ASN A 62 -10.19 -7.59 -18.13
C ASN A 62 -8.87 -6.95 -17.66
N VAL A 63 -8.53 -7.06 -16.36
CA VAL A 63 -7.24 -6.57 -15.85
C VAL A 63 -6.48 -7.71 -15.23
N GLN A 64 -5.31 -7.97 -15.81
CA GLN A 64 -4.30 -8.81 -15.21
C GLN A 64 -3.30 -7.87 -14.52
N CYS A 65 -3.13 -8.00 -13.21
CA CYS A 65 -2.08 -7.28 -12.51
C CYS A 65 -0.72 -7.88 -12.88
N SER A 66 0.05 -7.18 -13.73
CA SER A 66 1.39 -7.59 -14.17
C SER A 66 2.53 -7.10 -13.26
N GLY A 67 2.22 -6.61 -12.05
CA GLY A 67 3.18 -6.05 -11.11
C GLY A 67 3.23 -4.52 -11.10
N GLN A 68 4.31 -3.97 -10.54
CA GLN A 68 4.54 -2.55 -10.21
C GLN A 68 4.71 -1.63 -11.45
N ALA A 69 3.81 -1.72 -12.43
CA ALA A 69 3.82 -0.84 -13.60
C ALA A 69 3.33 0.59 -13.28
N GLU A 70 2.70 0.80 -12.11
CA GLU A 70 2.08 2.07 -11.71
C GLU A 70 3.02 2.98 -10.88
N GLY A 71 4.29 2.60 -10.71
CA GLY A 71 5.29 3.42 -10.03
C GLY A 71 6.70 3.10 -10.49
N ALA A 72 7.34 4.04 -11.18
CA ALA A 72 8.75 3.88 -11.54
C ALA A 72 9.63 3.77 -10.29
N LEU A 73 10.51 2.76 -10.31
CA LEU A 73 11.55 2.37 -9.35
C LEU A 73 11.09 1.70 -8.05
N VAL A 74 10.76 0.42 -8.18
CA VAL A 74 11.23 -0.59 -7.21
C VAL A 74 12.76 -0.60 -7.25
N ARG A 75 13.43 0.08 -6.31
CA ARG A 75 14.83 -0.28 -6.01
C ARG A 75 14.77 -1.70 -5.49
N SER A 76 15.32 -2.63 -6.26
CA SER A 76 15.58 -3.99 -5.84
C SER A 76 16.15 -3.97 -4.42
N PHE A 77 15.33 -4.33 -3.43
CA PHE A 77 15.86 -4.96 -2.23
C PHE A 77 16.31 -6.34 -2.70
N SER A 78 17.51 -6.35 -3.27
CA SER A 78 18.25 -7.55 -3.59
C SER A 78 18.33 -8.34 -2.29
N SER A 79 17.59 -9.43 -2.24
CA SER A 79 17.78 -10.53 -1.30
C SER A 79 19.17 -11.12 -1.57
N SER A 80 20.21 -10.41 -1.17
CA SER A 80 21.61 -10.83 -1.27
C SER A 80 22.45 -10.35 -0.09
N GLN A 81 21.82 -9.90 1.00
CA GLN A 81 22.53 -9.68 2.26
C GLN A 81 21.81 -10.39 3.41
N VAL A 82 21.80 -11.72 3.35
CA VAL A 82 21.98 -12.53 4.55
C VAL A 82 23.49 -12.77 4.65
N PRO A 83 24.26 -11.98 5.44
CA PRO A 83 25.64 -12.31 5.71
C PRO A 83 25.72 -13.50 6.67
N SER A 84 26.41 -14.54 6.16
CA SER A 84 27.05 -15.71 6.80
C SER A 84 26.31 -16.50 7.88
#